data_AF-A0A1F6BZQ7-F1
#
_entry.id   AF-A0A1F6BZQ7-F1
#
_cell.length_a   1.000
_cell.length_b   1.000
_cell.length_c   1.000
_cell.angle_alpha   90.00
_cell.angle_beta   90.00
_cell.angle_gamma   90.00
#
_symmetry.space_group_name_H-M   'P 1'
#
loop_
_entity.id
_entity.type
_entity.pdbx_description
1 polymer ?
#
loop_
_entity_poly.entity_id
_entity_poly.type
_entity_poly.pdbx_seq_one_letter_code
_entity_poly.pdbx_strand_id
1 'polypeptide(L)'
;MNTGKLLSVLNDLELDESNLEHQAHLNDLLVAIEQNNAELIETSRNELIQSFEKGRAINFLPSEISVLKKLAGEEFYGKKAIKKLASFFDHDLFKLKENVTSYRSERKTFRASIKTLIECLESNNFETHYETNEYEVGIILPDRYLELDSAVEALSKWNKFLNTLCDVKGIEKTKKISLVSQGSIEVYILAAYPLALSINIILDELVKMYQKISFIRESELKLKILNNESLQATLKTEREKVQNEFTINVTNELLKSIEFKDEASKNESFSKLKAQLGIIFKLHQDGVSLEIKPPEIETDEEEGGEVLSEVDRKKRQKELVKISAETSVIQKTNRNVIEANFKESQKLLEKVEE
;
A
#
# COMPACT_ATOMS: atom_id res chain seq x y z
N MET A 1 11.25 -10.50 -14.55
CA MET A 1 10.26 -10.58 -13.44
C MET A 1 11.01 -11.14 -12.25
N ASN A 2 11.00 -10.47 -11.10
CA ASN A 2 11.69 -10.98 -9.91
C ASN A 2 10.93 -12.21 -9.37
N THR A 3 11.62 -13.34 -9.23
CA THR A 3 10.98 -14.62 -8.86
C THR A 3 10.50 -14.64 -7.42
N GLY A 4 11.23 -14.04 -6.47
CA GLY A 4 10.78 -13.92 -5.08
C GLY A 4 9.52 -13.06 -4.96
N LYS A 5 9.41 -12.00 -5.78
CA LYS A 5 8.19 -11.18 -5.87
C LYS A 5 7.03 -11.93 -6.50
N LEU A 6 7.29 -12.72 -7.56
CA LEU A 6 6.29 -13.60 -8.14
C LEU A 6 5.76 -14.58 -7.10
N LEU A 7 6.65 -15.26 -6.37
CA LEU A 7 6.26 -16.25 -5.37
C LEU A 7 5.49 -15.62 -4.20
N SER A 8 5.90 -14.44 -3.73
CA SER A 8 5.13 -13.63 -2.76
C SER A 8 3.70 -13.37 -3.22
N VAL A 9 3.53 -12.90 -4.46
CA VAL A 9 2.19 -12.66 -5.03
C VAL A 9 1.39 -13.95 -5.09
N LEU A 10 1.96 -15.04 -5.61
CA LEU A 10 1.25 -16.32 -5.72
C LEU A 10 0.82 -16.87 -4.35
N ASN A 11 1.68 -16.77 -3.34
CA ASN A 11 1.40 -17.20 -1.97
C ASN A 11 0.28 -16.36 -1.32
N ASP A 12 0.29 -15.04 -1.52
CA ASP A 12 -0.81 -14.18 -1.07
C ASP A 12 -2.15 -14.58 -1.70
N LEU A 13 -2.16 -14.96 -2.98
CA LEU A 13 -3.38 -15.39 -3.68
C LEU A 13 -3.91 -16.74 -3.15
N GLU A 14 -3.04 -17.72 -2.85
CA GLU A 14 -3.47 -18.99 -2.24
C GLU A 14 -3.91 -18.83 -0.77
N LEU A 15 -3.30 -17.90 -0.04
CA LEU A 15 -3.74 -17.53 1.31
C LEU A 15 -5.15 -16.90 1.28
N ASP A 16 -5.41 -15.99 0.35
CA ASP A 16 -6.75 -15.43 0.14
C ASP A 16 -7.76 -16.55 -0.14
N GLU A 17 -7.42 -17.50 -1.00
CA GLU A 17 -8.29 -18.62 -1.34
C GLU A 17 -8.60 -19.56 -0.18
N SER A 18 -7.63 -19.74 0.72
CA SER A 18 -7.79 -20.62 1.88
C SER A 18 -8.60 -19.96 3.00
N ASN A 19 -8.58 -18.62 3.10
CA ASN A 19 -9.18 -17.89 4.21
C ASN A 19 -10.53 -17.22 3.87
N LEU A 20 -10.77 -16.88 2.62
CA LEU A 20 -11.93 -16.07 2.20
C LEU A 20 -13.01 -16.88 1.47
N GLU A 21 -12.76 -18.17 1.25
CA GLU A 21 -13.75 -19.13 0.74
C GLU A 21 -14.50 -18.68 -0.52
N HIS A 22 -13.84 -17.94 -1.43
CA HIS A 22 -14.46 -17.36 -2.63
C HIS A 22 -15.26 -18.39 -3.46
N GLN A 23 -14.78 -19.63 -3.51
CA GLN A 23 -15.45 -20.71 -4.22
C GLN A 23 -16.78 -21.14 -3.56
N ALA A 24 -16.87 -21.09 -2.22
CA ALA A 24 -18.10 -21.37 -1.49
C ALA A 24 -19.13 -20.27 -1.77
N HIS A 25 -18.74 -19.00 -1.65
CA HIS A 25 -19.62 -17.87 -1.95
C HIS A 25 -20.15 -17.88 -3.40
N LEU A 26 -19.32 -18.28 -4.37
CA LEU A 26 -19.78 -18.47 -5.76
C LEU A 26 -20.81 -19.60 -5.90
N ASN A 27 -20.69 -20.67 -5.10
CA ASN A 27 -21.68 -21.76 -5.10
C ASN A 27 -22.99 -21.32 -4.45
N ASP A 28 -22.93 -20.59 -3.33
CA ASP A 28 -24.10 -20.08 -2.63
C ASP A 28 -24.91 -19.15 -3.55
N LEU A 29 -24.23 -18.27 -4.27
CA LEU A 29 -24.85 -17.42 -5.29
C LEU A 29 -25.54 -18.25 -6.39
N LEU A 30 -24.90 -19.31 -6.89
CA LEU A 30 -25.52 -20.18 -7.89
C LEU A 30 -26.76 -20.91 -7.36
N VAL A 31 -26.73 -21.38 -6.11
CA VAL A 31 -27.89 -21.98 -5.44
C VAL A 31 -29.03 -20.97 -5.30
N ALA A 32 -28.72 -19.73 -4.91
CA ALA A 32 -29.72 -18.66 -4.81
C ALA A 32 -30.36 -18.33 -6.17
N ILE A 33 -29.56 -18.29 -7.24
CA ILE A 33 -30.04 -18.10 -8.62
C ILE A 33 -30.95 -19.26 -9.05
N GLU A 34 -30.59 -20.51 -8.73
CA GLU A 34 -31.38 -21.69 -9.06
C GLU A 34 -32.73 -21.75 -8.33
N GLN A 35 -32.77 -21.22 -7.11
CA GLN A 35 -34.00 -21.08 -6.33
C GLN A 35 -34.85 -19.88 -6.77
N ASN A 36 -34.35 -19.04 -7.69
CA ASN A 36 -34.99 -17.81 -8.14
C ASN A 36 -35.44 -16.92 -6.97
N ASN A 37 -34.63 -16.84 -5.93
CA ASN A 37 -34.93 -16.09 -4.71
C ASN A 37 -34.13 -14.78 -4.69
N ALA A 38 -34.82 -13.66 -4.96
CA ALA A 38 -34.19 -12.34 -5.07
C ALA A 38 -33.47 -11.89 -3.79
N GLU A 39 -34.01 -12.20 -2.60
CA GLU A 39 -33.41 -11.84 -1.32
C GLU A 39 -32.12 -12.63 -1.06
N LEU A 40 -32.14 -13.94 -1.35
CA LEU A 40 -30.94 -14.78 -1.26
C LEU A 40 -29.89 -14.37 -2.29
N ILE A 41 -30.28 -14.02 -3.52
CA ILE A 41 -29.35 -13.56 -4.55
C ILE A 41 -28.62 -12.29 -4.10
N GLU A 42 -29.35 -11.31 -3.56
CA GLU A 42 -28.75 -10.06 -3.09
C GLU A 42 -27.87 -10.29 -1.84
N THR A 43 -28.27 -11.19 -0.94
CA THR A 43 -27.45 -11.56 0.22
C THR A 43 -26.14 -12.22 -0.21
N SER A 44 -26.21 -13.27 -1.03
CA SER A 44 -25.01 -13.99 -1.52
C SER A 44 -24.13 -13.11 -2.41
N ARG A 45 -24.72 -12.17 -3.17
CA ARG A 45 -23.96 -11.15 -3.89
C ARG A 45 -23.13 -10.30 -2.93
N ASN A 46 -23.75 -9.76 -1.88
CA ASN A 46 -23.07 -8.88 -0.94
C ASN A 46 -21.97 -9.62 -0.18
N GLU A 47 -22.20 -10.86 0.25
CA GLU A 47 -21.19 -11.70 0.88
C GLU A 47 -20.02 -12.01 -0.07
N LEU A 48 -20.32 -12.36 -1.32
CA LEU A 48 -19.30 -12.58 -2.35
C LEU A 48 -18.45 -11.32 -2.58
N ILE A 49 -19.06 -10.15 -2.78
CA ILE A 49 -18.32 -8.91 -2.98
C ILE A 49 -17.48 -8.56 -1.75
N GLN A 50 -18.03 -8.67 -0.54
CA GLN A 50 -17.30 -8.41 0.70
C GLN A 50 -16.11 -9.36 0.90
N SER A 51 -16.24 -10.63 0.51
CA SER A 51 -15.12 -11.59 0.57
C SER A 51 -13.96 -11.14 -0.33
N PHE A 52 -14.25 -10.76 -1.57
CA PHE A 52 -13.24 -10.22 -2.49
C PHE A 52 -12.63 -8.89 -2.02
N GLU A 53 -13.41 -8.00 -1.39
CA GLU A 53 -12.92 -6.75 -0.81
C GLU A 53 -11.95 -6.94 0.37
N LYS A 54 -12.04 -8.09 1.04
CA LYS A 54 -11.12 -8.50 2.11
C LYS A 54 -9.83 -9.12 1.58
N GLY A 55 -9.78 -9.50 0.30
CA GLY A 55 -8.60 -10.08 -0.34
C GLY A 55 -7.38 -9.17 -0.32
N ARG A 56 -6.20 -9.77 -0.16
CA ARG A 56 -4.88 -9.10 -0.21
C ARG A 56 -4.68 -8.40 -1.55
N ALA A 57 -5.14 -9.01 -2.64
CA ALA A 57 -5.02 -8.48 -4.00
C ALA A 57 -5.69 -7.11 -4.21
N ILE A 58 -6.61 -6.70 -3.32
CA ILE A 58 -7.21 -5.36 -3.34
C ILE A 58 -6.16 -4.27 -3.08
N ASN A 59 -5.13 -4.62 -2.30
CA ASN A 59 -4.12 -3.69 -1.81
C ASN A 59 -2.75 -3.92 -2.46
N PHE A 60 -2.68 -4.70 -3.54
CA PHE A 60 -1.42 -4.95 -4.22
C PHE A 60 -0.73 -3.66 -4.70
N LEU A 61 0.60 -3.64 -4.59
CA LEU A 61 1.51 -2.68 -5.18
C LEU A 61 1.36 -2.63 -6.70
N PRO A 62 1.73 -1.52 -7.37
CA PRO A 62 1.80 -1.49 -8.83
C PRO A 62 2.65 -2.62 -9.43
N SER A 63 3.77 -3.00 -8.80
CA SER A 63 4.55 -4.14 -9.28
C SER A 63 3.84 -5.49 -9.10
N GLU A 64 3.09 -5.68 -8.02
CA GLU A 64 2.29 -6.88 -7.77
C GLU A 64 1.11 -6.98 -8.74
N ILE A 65 0.45 -5.85 -9.00
CA ILE A 65 -0.56 -5.74 -10.05
C ILE A 65 0.06 -6.04 -11.41
N SER A 66 1.28 -5.59 -11.69
CA SER A 66 1.99 -5.94 -12.93
C SER A 66 2.28 -7.44 -13.02
N VAL A 67 2.60 -8.12 -11.92
CA VAL A 67 2.73 -9.58 -11.88
C VAL A 67 1.38 -10.22 -12.18
N LEU A 68 0.32 -9.79 -11.48
CA LEU A 68 -1.03 -10.30 -11.68
C LEU A 68 -1.51 -10.13 -13.14
N LYS A 69 -1.20 -8.99 -13.76
CA LYS A 69 -1.48 -8.72 -15.18
C LYS A 69 -0.74 -9.68 -16.12
N LYS A 70 0.54 -9.94 -15.85
CA LYS A 70 1.35 -10.90 -16.64
C LYS A 70 0.85 -12.33 -16.51
N LEU A 71 0.28 -12.68 -15.37
CA LEU A 71 -0.39 -13.96 -15.12
C LEU A 71 -1.81 -14.01 -15.70
N ALA A 72 -2.34 -12.92 -16.27
CA ALA A 72 -3.75 -12.78 -16.64
C ALA A 72 -4.73 -13.01 -15.45
N GLY A 73 -4.27 -12.73 -14.22
CA GLY A 73 -5.01 -12.97 -12.99
C GLY A 73 -5.91 -11.82 -12.54
N GLU A 74 -5.81 -10.63 -13.14
CA GLU A 74 -6.54 -9.44 -12.66
C GLU A 74 -8.06 -9.60 -12.78
N GLU A 75 -8.52 -10.40 -13.75
CA GLU A 75 -9.95 -10.70 -13.90
C GLU A 75 -10.49 -11.58 -12.75
N PHE A 76 -9.60 -12.22 -11.99
CA PHE A 76 -9.94 -13.17 -10.95
C PHE A 76 -9.60 -12.67 -9.54
N TYR A 77 -8.75 -11.65 -9.39
CA TYR A 77 -8.39 -11.11 -8.07
C TYR A 77 -8.40 -9.58 -8.03
N GLY A 78 -8.60 -9.02 -6.84
CA GLY A 78 -8.51 -7.59 -6.59
C GLY A 78 -9.64 -6.78 -7.24
N LYS A 79 -9.35 -5.50 -7.53
CA LYS A 79 -10.36 -4.51 -7.94
C LYS A 79 -11.04 -4.83 -9.28
N LYS A 80 -10.34 -5.51 -10.22
CA LYS A 80 -10.90 -5.87 -11.53
C LYS A 80 -11.87 -7.05 -11.42
N ALA A 81 -11.58 -8.05 -10.59
CA ALA A 81 -12.50 -9.14 -10.31
C ALA A 81 -13.83 -8.66 -9.70
N ILE A 82 -13.77 -7.74 -8.73
CA ILE A 82 -14.98 -7.12 -8.16
C ILE A 82 -15.81 -6.43 -9.25
N LYS A 83 -15.18 -5.66 -10.14
CA LYS A 83 -15.89 -5.00 -11.25
C LYS A 83 -16.51 -6.02 -12.22
N LYS A 84 -15.79 -7.09 -12.56
CA LYS A 84 -16.29 -8.17 -13.40
C LYS A 84 -17.52 -8.83 -12.76
N LEU A 85 -17.42 -9.20 -11.49
CA LEU A 85 -18.54 -9.77 -10.73
C LEU A 85 -19.73 -8.82 -10.65
N ALA A 86 -19.50 -7.54 -10.35
CA ALA A 86 -20.56 -6.53 -10.29
C ALA A 86 -21.31 -6.41 -11.63
N SER A 87 -20.60 -6.47 -12.77
CA SER A 87 -21.21 -6.38 -14.10
C SER A 87 -22.12 -7.56 -14.45
N PHE A 88 -21.99 -8.71 -13.77
CA PHE A 88 -22.87 -9.85 -14.03
C PHE A 88 -24.32 -9.56 -13.61
N PHE A 89 -24.50 -8.70 -12.59
CA PHE A 89 -25.81 -8.34 -12.05
C PHE A 89 -26.57 -7.31 -12.89
N ASP A 90 -25.96 -6.78 -13.96
CA ASP A 90 -26.62 -5.90 -14.93
C ASP A 90 -27.45 -6.68 -15.97
N HIS A 91 -27.43 -8.02 -15.90
CA HIS A 91 -28.08 -8.92 -16.85
C HIS A 91 -29.27 -9.67 -16.23
N ASP A 92 -30.10 -10.29 -17.07
CA ASP A 92 -31.17 -11.18 -16.61
C ASP A 92 -30.64 -12.42 -15.87
N LEU A 93 -31.53 -13.12 -15.16
CA LEU A 93 -31.20 -14.29 -14.34
C LEU A 93 -30.53 -15.43 -15.12
N PHE A 94 -30.91 -15.65 -16.38
CA PHE A 94 -30.31 -16.70 -17.20
C PHE A 94 -28.86 -16.36 -17.51
N LYS A 95 -28.62 -15.12 -17.95
CA LYS A 95 -27.27 -14.64 -18.27
C LYS A 95 -26.41 -14.49 -17.02
N LEU A 96 -26.98 -14.09 -15.88
CA LEU A 96 -26.32 -14.08 -14.58
C LEU A 96 -25.84 -15.49 -14.21
N LYS A 97 -26.69 -16.52 -14.33
CA LYS A 97 -26.32 -17.92 -14.07
C LYS A 97 -25.16 -18.37 -14.96
N GLU A 98 -25.25 -18.08 -16.25
CA GLU A 98 -24.21 -18.43 -17.23
C GLU A 98 -22.87 -17.77 -16.89
N ASN A 99 -22.88 -16.45 -16.62
CA ASN A 99 -21.69 -15.68 -16.28
C ASN A 99 -21.03 -16.16 -14.99
N VAL A 100 -21.80 -16.37 -13.92
CA VAL A 100 -21.28 -16.87 -12.63
C VAL A 100 -20.71 -18.28 -12.79
N THR A 101 -21.37 -19.14 -13.58
CA THR A 101 -20.90 -20.51 -13.85
C THR A 101 -19.57 -20.51 -14.62
N SER A 102 -19.48 -19.70 -15.68
CA SER A 102 -18.24 -19.56 -16.46
C SER A 102 -17.10 -19.03 -15.61
N TYR A 103 -17.36 -17.94 -14.87
CA TYR A 103 -16.38 -17.31 -13.98
C TYR A 103 -15.85 -18.28 -12.93
N ARG A 104 -16.73 -19.06 -12.28
CA ARG A 104 -16.34 -20.08 -11.31
C ARG A 104 -15.42 -21.14 -11.92
N SER A 105 -15.72 -21.59 -13.14
CA SER A 105 -14.92 -22.60 -13.84
C SER A 105 -13.55 -22.07 -14.27
N GLU A 106 -13.52 -20.87 -14.85
CA GLU A 106 -12.30 -20.16 -15.23
C GLU A 106 -11.41 -19.91 -14.01
N ARG A 107 -11.99 -19.40 -12.92
CA ARG A 107 -11.28 -19.15 -11.66
C ARG A 107 -10.67 -20.44 -11.09
N LYS A 108 -11.42 -21.55 -11.06
CA LYS A 108 -10.90 -22.83 -10.57
C LYS A 108 -9.70 -23.30 -11.41
N THR A 109 -9.77 -23.12 -12.72
CA THR A 109 -8.67 -23.48 -13.63
C THR A 109 -7.45 -22.59 -13.39
N PHE A 110 -7.67 -21.28 -13.25
CA PHE A 110 -6.61 -20.32 -12.95
C PHE A 110 -5.93 -20.63 -11.62
N ARG A 111 -6.70 -20.91 -10.56
CA ARG A 111 -6.15 -21.31 -9.26
C ARG A 111 -5.30 -22.58 -9.34
N ALA A 112 -5.76 -23.60 -10.05
CA ALA A 112 -4.95 -24.81 -10.27
C ALA A 112 -3.60 -24.48 -10.92
N SER A 113 -3.57 -23.55 -11.87
CA SER A 113 -2.31 -23.09 -12.48
C SER A 113 -1.40 -22.32 -11.53
N ILE A 114 -1.95 -21.53 -10.59
CA ILE A 114 -1.19 -20.87 -9.52
C ILE A 114 -0.50 -21.92 -8.66
N LYS A 115 -1.25 -22.92 -8.18
CA LYS A 115 -0.72 -23.97 -7.32
C LYS A 115 0.42 -24.74 -8.00
N THR A 116 0.22 -25.15 -9.26
CA THR A 116 1.28 -25.80 -10.05
C THR A 116 2.50 -24.89 -10.21
N LEU A 117 2.31 -23.59 -10.41
CA LEU A 117 3.42 -22.65 -10.54
C LEU A 117 4.19 -22.48 -9.23
N ILE A 118 3.52 -22.41 -8.08
CA ILE A 118 4.16 -22.38 -6.74
C ILE A 118 5.01 -23.64 -6.57
N GLU A 119 4.44 -24.83 -6.76
CA GLU A 119 5.14 -26.11 -6.63
C GLU A 119 6.36 -26.18 -7.58
N CYS A 120 6.25 -25.65 -8.79
CA CYS A 120 7.35 -25.57 -9.76
C CYS A 120 8.45 -24.62 -9.29
N LEU A 121 8.12 -23.48 -8.70
CA LEU A 121 9.12 -22.52 -8.21
C LEU A 121 9.84 -23.07 -6.98
N GLU A 122 9.10 -23.62 -6.03
CA GLU A 122 9.63 -24.22 -4.80
C GLU A 122 10.52 -25.43 -5.11
N SER A 123 10.11 -26.31 -6.03
CA SER A 123 10.94 -27.46 -6.47
C SER A 123 12.24 -27.06 -7.19
N ASN A 124 12.35 -25.81 -7.64
CA ASN A 124 13.58 -25.26 -8.20
C ASN A 124 14.36 -24.40 -7.19
N ASN A 125 14.03 -24.51 -5.89
CA ASN A 125 14.63 -23.74 -4.79
C ASN A 125 14.52 -22.22 -4.97
N PHE A 126 13.45 -21.75 -5.62
CA PHE A 126 13.11 -20.34 -5.56
C PHE A 126 12.36 -20.05 -4.26
N GLU A 127 12.88 -19.09 -3.52
CA GLU A 127 12.30 -18.65 -2.26
C GLU A 127 11.62 -17.30 -2.42
N THR A 128 10.70 -17.01 -1.51
CA THR A 128 10.04 -15.72 -1.47
C THR A 128 11.02 -14.66 -0.97
N HIS A 129 10.95 -13.44 -1.49
CA HIS A 129 11.82 -12.36 -1.01
C HIS A 129 11.32 -11.89 0.36
N TYR A 130 12.07 -12.25 1.40
CA TYR A 130 11.86 -11.81 2.77
C TYR A 130 13.19 -11.46 3.42
N GLU A 131 13.19 -10.42 4.25
CA GLU A 131 14.35 -10.02 5.05
C GLU A 131 14.15 -10.49 6.49
N THR A 132 15.12 -11.18 7.07
CA THR A 132 14.95 -11.87 8.36
C THR A 132 15.24 -10.98 9.57
N ASN A 133 15.97 -9.88 9.39
CA ASN A 133 16.53 -9.11 10.51
C ASN A 133 16.24 -7.60 10.46
N GLU A 134 15.90 -7.06 9.30
CA GLU A 134 15.70 -5.63 9.10
C GLU A 134 14.35 -5.35 8.45
N TYR A 135 13.84 -4.13 8.67
CA TYR A 135 12.66 -3.67 7.96
C TYR A 135 13.06 -3.27 6.54
N GLU A 136 12.20 -3.52 5.56
CA GLU A 136 12.37 -2.91 4.25
C GLU A 136 11.48 -1.67 4.14
N VAL A 137 12.05 -0.54 3.72
CA VAL A 137 11.27 0.64 3.34
C VAL A 137 11.24 0.72 1.83
N GLY A 138 10.05 0.54 1.24
CA GLY A 138 9.80 0.70 -0.18
C GLY A 138 9.48 2.14 -0.54
N ILE A 139 10.20 2.68 -1.52
CA ILE A 139 9.89 3.94 -2.21
C ILE A 139 9.36 3.58 -3.60
N ILE A 140 8.09 3.86 -3.84
CA ILE A 140 7.38 3.49 -5.07
C ILE A 140 7.12 4.76 -5.88
N LEU A 141 7.81 4.91 -7.00
CA LEU A 141 7.63 6.04 -7.90
C LEU A 141 6.55 5.70 -8.95
N PRO A 142 5.58 6.60 -9.20
CA PRO A 142 4.58 6.41 -10.25
C PRO A 142 5.19 6.63 -11.65
N ASP A 143 4.47 6.19 -12.68
CA ASP A 143 4.94 6.12 -14.08
C ASP A 143 5.53 7.42 -14.65
N ARG A 144 5.11 8.59 -14.18
CA ARG A 144 5.72 9.86 -14.65
C ARG A 144 7.19 10.03 -14.25
N TYR A 145 7.70 9.22 -13.32
CA TYR A 145 9.10 9.17 -12.94
C TYR A 145 9.88 8.09 -13.72
N LEU A 146 9.31 7.51 -14.78
CA LEU A 146 10.03 6.57 -15.65
C LEU A 146 11.19 7.23 -16.41
N GLU A 147 11.17 8.56 -16.55
CA GLU A 147 12.31 9.34 -17.04
C GLU A 147 13.46 9.34 -16.02
N LEU A 148 14.66 8.97 -16.46
CA LEU A 148 15.82 8.75 -15.60
C LEU A 148 16.14 9.95 -14.70
N ASP A 149 16.18 11.16 -15.26
CA ASP A 149 16.50 12.37 -14.51
C ASP A 149 15.48 12.65 -13.41
N SER A 150 14.20 12.40 -13.69
CA SER A 150 13.12 12.56 -12.71
C SER A 150 13.26 11.53 -11.58
N ALA A 151 13.57 10.27 -11.91
CA ALA A 151 13.81 9.24 -10.91
C ALA A 151 15.01 9.57 -10.01
N VAL A 152 16.13 10.02 -10.60
CA VAL A 152 17.34 10.40 -9.87
C VAL A 152 17.07 11.57 -8.93
N GLU A 153 16.34 12.59 -9.37
CA GLU A 153 15.98 13.72 -8.52
C GLU A 153 15.12 13.29 -7.33
N ALA A 154 14.09 12.45 -7.57
CA ALA A 154 13.22 11.94 -6.53
C ALA A 154 13.98 11.09 -5.50
N LEU A 155 14.81 10.15 -5.96
CA LEU A 155 15.62 9.29 -5.09
C LEU A 155 16.66 10.08 -4.30
N SER A 156 17.24 11.14 -4.88
CA SER A 156 18.17 12.04 -4.18
C SER A 156 17.50 12.79 -3.03
N LYS A 157 16.27 13.28 -3.23
CA LYS A 157 15.46 13.91 -2.18
C LYS A 157 15.15 12.92 -1.06
N TRP A 158 14.76 11.69 -1.39
CA TRP A 158 14.55 10.63 -0.41
C TRP A 158 15.81 10.28 0.38
N ASN A 159 16.95 10.12 -0.30
CA ASN A 159 18.21 9.84 0.37
C ASN A 159 18.58 10.94 1.37
N LYS A 160 18.45 12.22 0.98
CA LYS A 160 18.68 13.36 1.88
C LYS A 160 17.75 13.35 3.09
N PHE A 161 16.47 13.08 2.88
CA PHE A 161 15.50 12.97 3.95
C PHE A 161 15.84 11.85 4.93
N LEU A 162 16.08 10.65 4.42
CA LEU A 162 16.42 9.49 5.23
C LEU A 162 17.74 9.71 5.99
N ASN A 163 18.72 10.40 5.39
CA ASN A 163 19.97 10.75 6.09
C ASN A 163 19.73 11.74 7.22
N THR A 164 18.81 12.70 7.02
CA THR A 164 18.40 13.64 8.07
C THR A 164 17.72 12.90 9.23
N LEU A 165 16.87 11.91 8.94
CA LEU A 165 16.27 11.06 9.98
C LEU A 165 17.32 10.26 10.74
N CYS A 166 18.27 9.63 10.03
CA CYS A 166 19.39 8.92 10.64
C CYS A 166 20.20 9.84 11.57
N ASP A 167 20.54 11.05 11.11
CA ASP A 167 21.29 12.02 11.91
C ASP A 167 20.56 12.38 13.20
N VAL A 168 19.27 12.68 13.09
CA VAL A 168 18.45 13.07 14.24
C VAL A 168 18.28 11.92 15.23
N LYS A 169 18.14 10.68 14.73
CA LYS A 169 17.92 9.49 15.56
C LYS A 169 19.22 8.81 16.02
N GLY A 170 20.39 9.32 15.62
CA GLY A 170 21.69 8.69 15.92
C GLY A 170 21.85 7.31 15.27
N ILE A 171 21.22 7.08 14.13
CA ILE A 171 21.27 5.80 13.39
C ILE A 171 22.39 5.87 12.36
N GLU A 172 23.09 4.77 12.14
CA GLU A 172 24.07 4.67 11.07
C GLU A 172 23.42 4.93 9.69
N LYS A 173 24.14 5.62 8.80
CA LYS A 173 23.62 6.02 7.48
C LYS A 173 23.68 4.91 6.44
N THR A 174 24.19 3.73 6.81
CA THR A 174 24.39 2.61 5.89
C THR A 174 23.03 2.03 5.52
N LYS A 175 22.55 2.38 4.33
CA LYS A 175 21.33 1.85 3.72
C LYS A 175 21.73 1.07 2.49
N LYS A 176 21.21 -0.15 2.36
CA LYS A 176 21.42 -0.99 1.18
C LYS A 176 20.11 -1.11 0.44
N ILE A 177 20.18 -1.06 -0.89
CA ILE A 177 19.05 -1.44 -1.72
C ILE A 177 18.91 -2.95 -1.59
N SER A 178 17.79 -3.42 -1.05
CA SER A 178 17.48 -4.85 -0.91
C SER A 178 16.80 -5.40 -2.16
N LEU A 179 15.93 -4.60 -2.80
CA LEU A 179 15.13 -5.03 -3.94
C LEU A 179 14.85 -3.88 -4.91
N VAL A 180 14.90 -4.19 -6.22
CA VAL A 180 14.40 -3.34 -7.31
C VAL A 180 13.36 -4.13 -8.11
N SER A 181 12.16 -3.57 -8.27
CA SER A 181 11.07 -4.21 -9.01
C SER A 181 10.85 -3.58 -10.40
N GLN A 182 10.33 -4.37 -11.33
CA GLN A 182 9.99 -3.94 -12.70
C GLN A 182 8.48 -4.04 -12.94
N GLY A 183 7.85 -2.89 -13.15
CA GLY A 183 6.40 -2.66 -13.29
C GLY A 183 6.02 -1.24 -12.88
N SER A 184 6.82 -0.69 -11.98
CA SER A 184 6.92 0.65 -11.41
C SER A 184 8.37 0.78 -10.90
N ILE A 185 8.92 1.98 -10.75
CA ILE A 185 10.25 2.12 -10.11
C ILE A 185 10.03 1.98 -8.60
N GLU A 186 10.32 0.79 -8.08
CA GLU A 186 10.24 0.47 -6.66
C GLU A 186 11.63 0.18 -6.13
N VAL A 187 12.06 0.97 -5.16
CA VAL A 187 13.36 0.81 -4.49
C VAL A 187 13.09 0.49 -3.03
N TYR A 188 13.50 -0.69 -2.60
CA TYR A 188 13.44 -1.10 -1.20
C TYR A 188 14.80 -0.91 -0.57
N ILE A 189 14.83 -0.30 0.61
CA ILE A 189 16.03 -0.13 1.41
C ILE A 189 15.89 -0.85 2.74
N LEU A 190 16.98 -1.46 3.19
CA LEU A 190 17.04 -1.98 4.55
C LEU A 190 17.09 -0.84 5.56
N ALA A 191 16.30 -0.97 6.61
CA ALA A 191 16.13 0.03 7.66
C ALA A 191 16.07 -0.64 9.03
N ALA A 192 16.88 -0.12 9.95
CA ALA A 192 16.76 -0.45 11.37
C ALA A 192 15.39 -0.01 11.92
N TYR A 193 14.92 -0.70 12.95
CA TYR A 193 13.64 -0.46 13.61
C TYR A 193 13.32 1.03 13.90
N PRO A 194 14.24 1.84 14.47
CA PRO A 194 13.92 3.24 14.77
C PRO A 194 13.68 4.12 13.53
N LEU A 195 14.31 3.78 12.40
CA LEU A 195 14.07 4.46 11.12
C LEU A 195 12.71 4.06 10.55
N ALA A 196 12.38 2.76 10.56
CA ALA A 196 11.08 2.25 10.12
C ALA A 196 9.93 2.86 10.95
N LEU A 197 10.07 2.92 12.28
CA LEU A 197 9.09 3.55 13.16
C LEU A 197 8.90 5.04 12.85
N SER A 198 9.99 5.77 12.58
CA SER A 198 9.92 7.18 12.20
C SER A 198 9.12 7.36 10.91
N ILE A 199 9.35 6.51 9.92
CA ILE A 199 8.62 6.52 8.65
C ILE A 199 7.15 6.15 8.87
N ASN A 200 6.84 5.21 9.77
CA ASN A 200 5.46 4.88 10.11
C ASN A 200 4.69 6.07 10.69
N ILE A 201 5.30 6.83 11.61
CA ILE A 201 4.72 8.08 12.15
C ILE A 201 4.40 9.08 11.03
N ILE A 202 5.29 9.20 10.05
CA ILE A 202 5.10 10.08 8.89
C ILE A 202 3.93 9.59 8.04
N LEU A 203 3.83 8.28 7.80
CA LEU A 203 2.73 7.69 7.02
C LEU A 203 1.37 7.91 7.69
N ASP A 204 1.29 7.74 9.01
CA ASP A 204 0.08 7.99 9.80
C ASP A 204 -0.45 9.41 9.61
N GLU A 205 0.44 10.40 9.74
CA GLU A 205 0.05 11.80 9.59
C GLU A 205 -0.24 12.18 8.15
N LEU A 206 0.48 11.59 7.17
CA LEU A 206 0.17 11.79 5.75
C LEU A 206 -1.26 11.34 5.43
N VAL A 207 -1.72 10.21 5.96
CA VAL A 207 -3.10 9.71 5.76
C VAL A 207 -4.14 10.72 6.24
N LYS A 208 -4.03 11.19 7.49
CA LYS A 208 -4.98 12.17 8.07
C LYS A 208 -5.01 13.47 7.28
N MET A 209 -3.84 13.87 6.80
CA MET A 209 -3.64 15.08 6.03
C MET A 209 -4.23 15.02 4.62
N TYR A 210 -4.11 13.87 3.97
CA TYR A 210 -4.66 13.70 2.63
C TYR A 210 -6.18 13.85 2.58
N GLN A 211 -6.89 13.39 3.60
CA GLN A 211 -8.34 13.57 3.69
C GLN A 211 -8.70 15.07 3.65
N LYS A 212 -7.95 15.91 4.37
CA LYS A 212 -8.15 17.37 4.38
C LYS A 212 -7.79 18.00 3.03
N ILE A 213 -6.66 17.60 2.43
CA ILE A 213 -6.20 18.18 1.15
C ILE A 213 -7.13 17.79 0.00
N SER A 214 -7.67 16.57 0.01
CA SER A 214 -8.61 16.11 -1.02
C SER A 214 -9.86 16.98 -1.04
N PHE A 215 -10.45 17.22 0.14
CA PHE A 215 -11.58 18.14 0.30
C PHE A 215 -11.29 19.55 -0.22
N ILE A 216 -10.09 20.08 0.05
CA ILE A 216 -9.66 21.39 -0.47
C ILE A 216 -9.56 21.36 -2.00
N ARG A 217 -8.95 20.33 -2.60
CA ARG A 217 -8.81 20.20 -4.06
C ARG A 217 -10.15 20.12 -4.78
N GLU A 218 -11.09 19.32 -4.26
CA GLU A 218 -12.45 19.27 -4.80
C GLU A 218 -13.13 20.64 -4.75
N SER A 219 -12.92 21.37 -3.66
CA SER A 219 -13.49 22.71 -3.47
C SER A 219 -12.83 23.74 -4.38
N GLU A 220 -11.51 23.70 -4.57
CA GLU A 220 -10.76 24.56 -5.52
C GLU A 220 -11.28 24.37 -6.94
N LEU A 221 -11.49 23.13 -7.36
CA LEU A 221 -12.02 22.80 -8.68
C LEU A 221 -13.46 23.30 -8.87
N LYS A 222 -14.35 23.08 -7.89
CA LYS A 222 -15.73 23.61 -7.94
C LYS A 222 -15.74 25.14 -8.04
N LEU A 223 -14.87 25.82 -7.31
CA LEU A 223 -14.77 27.29 -7.33
C LEU A 223 -14.09 27.84 -8.57
N LYS A 224 -13.24 27.05 -9.24
CA LYS A 224 -12.68 27.37 -10.55
C LYS A 224 -13.77 27.43 -11.61
N ILE A 225 -14.70 26.46 -11.60
CA ILE A 225 -15.89 26.46 -12.48
C ILE A 225 -16.76 27.70 -12.22
N LEU A 226 -16.87 28.12 -10.96
CA LEU A 226 -17.68 29.27 -10.55
C LEU A 226 -16.97 30.63 -10.68
N ASN A 227 -15.73 30.68 -11.20
CA ASN A 227 -14.90 31.90 -11.34
C ASN A 227 -14.80 32.76 -10.07
N ASN A 228 -14.74 32.13 -8.88
CA ASN A 228 -14.63 32.87 -7.62
C ASN A 228 -13.18 32.93 -7.13
N GLU A 229 -12.43 33.95 -7.58
CA GLU A 229 -11.00 34.14 -7.26
C GLU A 229 -10.73 34.36 -5.76
N SER A 230 -11.65 35.03 -5.06
CA SER A 230 -11.53 35.30 -3.61
C SER A 230 -11.49 34.01 -2.80
N LEU A 231 -12.42 33.09 -3.06
CA LEU A 231 -12.47 31.82 -2.33
C LEU A 231 -11.34 30.87 -2.74
N GLN A 232 -10.86 30.95 -3.98
CA GLN A 232 -9.66 30.20 -4.40
C GLN A 232 -8.41 30.64 -3.63
N ALA A 233 -8.22 31.94 -3.39
CA ALA A 233 -7.11 32.44 -2.57
C ALA A 233 -7.20 31.95 -1.12
N THR A 234 -8.42 31.89 -0.55
CA THR A 234 -8.65 31.31 0.78
C THR A 234 -8.29 29.83 0.83
N LEU A 235 -8.73 29.02 -0.15
CA LEU A 235 -8.41 27.59 -0.19
C LEU A 235 -6.92 27.31 -0.36
N LYS A 236 -6.21 28.12 -1.14
CA LYS A 236 -4.74 28.04 -1.25
C LYS A 236 -4.08 28.27 0.10
N THR A 237 -4.55 29.27 0.85
CA THR A 237 -4.07 29.57 2.21
C THR A 237 -4.39 28.41 3.18
N GLU A 238 -5.58 27.83 3.08
CA GLU A 238 -5.99 26.67 3.88
C GLU A 238 -5.10 25.45 3.58
N ARG A 239 -4.76 25.22 2.31
CA ARG A 239 -3.83 24.15 1.89
C ARG A 239 -2.43 24.34 2.47
N GLU A 240 -1.91 25.57 2.43
CA GLU A 240 -0.60 25.91 3.01
C GLU A 240 -0.60 25.74 4.53
N LYS A 241 -1.69 26.12 5.19
CA LYS A 241 -1.89 25.92 6.63
C LYS A 241 -1.89 24.44 7.00
N VAL A 242 -2.66 23.65 6.26
CA VAL A 242 -2.71 22.18 6.40
C VAL A 242 -1.29 21.61 6.25
N GLN A 243 -0.54 21.96 5.20
CA GLN A 243 0.85 21.52 5.02
C GLN A 243 1.76 21.93 6.20
N ASN A 244 1.64 23.15 6.69
CA ASN A 244 2.43 23.62 7.84
C ASN A 244 2.10 22.82 9.11
N GLU A 245 0.82 22.58 9.40
CA GLU A 245 0.36 21.75 10.53
C GLU A 245 0.99 20.35 10.47
N PHE A 246 0.97 19.70 9.30
CA PHE A 246 1.63 18.41 9.09
C PHE A 246 3.11 18.44 9.46
N THR A 247 3.87 19.35 8.83
CA THR A 247 5.31 19.38 9.04
C THR A 247 5.66 19.68 10.50
N ILE A 248 4.88 20.52 11.20
CA ILE A 248 5.10 20.83 12.61
C ILE A 248 4.76 19.62 13.50
N ASN A 249 3.59 19.01 13.32
CA ASN A 249 3.12 17.91 14.14
C ASN A 249 4.05 16.69 14.02
N VAL A 250 4.39 16.31 12.79
CA VAL A 250 5.30 15.20 12.52
C VAL A 250 6.68 15.49 13.07
N THR A 251 7.21 16.70 12.88
CA THR A 251 8.53 17.04 13.45
C THR A 251 8.51 16.94 14.96
N ASN A 252 7.47 17.45 15.63
CA ASN A 252 7.34 17.35 17.08
C ASN A 252 7.31 15.90 17.57
N GLU A 253 6.50 15.04 16.94
CA GLU A 253 6.42 13.62 17.31
C GLU A 253 7.74 12.89 17.05
N LEU A 254 8.42 13.16 15.92
CA LEU A 254 9.73 12.58 15.64
C LEU A 254 10.79 13.00 16.66
N LEU A 255 10.72 14.22 17.20
CA LEU A 255 11.69 14.74 18.17
C LEU A 255 11.34 14.45 19.63
N LYS A 256 10.11 14.03 19.93
CA LYS A 256 9.59 13.85 21.28
C LYS A 256 10.40 12.89 22.16
N SER A 257 11.01 11.89 21.55
CA SER A 257 11.78 10.84 22.23
C SER A 257 13.29 11.10 22.26
N ILE A 258 13.76 12.28 21.86
CA ILE A 258 15.18 12.59 21.71
C ILE A 258 15.62 13.55 22.80
N GLU A 259 16.68 13.17 23.51
CA GLU A 259 17.38 14.05 24.44
C GLU A 259 18.33 14.95 23.65
N PHE A 260 18.10 16.26 23.73
CA PHE A 260 18.96 17.26 23.11
C PHE A 260 19.91 17.83 24.15
N LYS A 261 21.16 18.07 23.73
CA LYS A 261 22.17 18.72 24.57
C LYS A 261 21.80 20.16 24.95
N ASP A 262 21.15 20.86 24.03
CA ASP A 262 20.68 22.23 24.21
C ASP A 262 19.50 22.55 23.28
N GLU A 263 18.87 23.71 23.51
CA GLU A 263 17.69 24.17 22.75
C GLU A 263 18.05 24.61 21.32
N ALA A 264 19.29 25.05 21.06
CA ALA A 264 19.74 25.41 19.72
C ALA A 264 19.80 24.18 18.80
N SER A 265 20.35 23.07 19.31
CA SER A 265 20.43 21.77 18.64
C SER A 265 19.04 21.20 18.33
N LYS A 266 18.09 21.38 19.26
CA LYS A 266 16.68 21.02 19.08
C LYS A 266 16.06 21.84 17.95
N ASN A 267 16.24 23.15 17.95
CA ASN A 267 15.69 24.06 16.94
C ASN A 267 16.30 23.84 15.55
N GLU A 268 17.59 23.53 15.47
CA GLU A 268 18.25 23.17 14.21
C GLU A 268 17.67 21.86 13.63
N SER A 269 17.58 20.83 14.47
CA SER A 269 17.00 19.53 14.09
C SER A 269 15.54 19.67 13.64
N PHE A 270 14.77 20.48 14.39
CA PHE A 270 13.38 20.81 14.05
C PHE A 270 13.29 21.48 12.67
N SER A 271 14.10 22.51 12.43
CA SER A 271 14.08 23.26 11.17
C SER A 271 14.47 22.40 9.98
N LYS A 272 15.52 21.56 10.13
CA LYS A 272 15.97 20.62 9.09
C LYS A 272 14.90 19.59 8.75
N LEU A 273 14.32 18.93 9.76
CA LEU A 273 13.26 17.95 9.55
C LEU A 273 12.02 18.57 8.92
N LYS A 274 11.57 19.72 9.43
CA LYS A 274 10.43 20.45 8.88
C LYS A 274 10.61 20.74 7.39
N ALA A 275 11.78 21.23 6.99
CA ALA A 275 12.10 21.51 5.60
C ALA A 275 12.07 20.26 4.72
N GLN A 276 12.69 19.15 5.17
CA GLN A 276 12.70 17.90 4.41
C GLN A 276 11.31 17.25 4.34
N LEU A 277 10.52 17.29 5.42
CA LEU A 277 9.13 16.82 5.42
C LEU A 277 8.26 17.58 4.42
N GLY A 278 8.50 18.88 4.23
CA GLY A 278 7.85 19.66 3.18
C GLY A 278 8.16 19.14 1.77
N ILE A 279 9.39 18.69 1.51
CA ILE A 279 9.81 18.08 0.24
C ILE A 279 9.14 16.72 0.05
N ILE A 280 9.17 15.87 1.09
CA ILE A 280 8.56 14.53 1.06
C ILE A 280 7.06 14.61 0.85
N PHE A 281 6.40 15.55 1.53
CA PHE A 281 4.99 15.83 1.33
C PHE A 281 4.67 16.18 -0.12
N LYS A 282 5.50 17.00 -0.78
CA LYS A 282 5.32 17.34 -2.20
C LYS A 282 5.49 16.11 -3.10
N LEU A 283 6.55 15.31 -2.90
CA LEU A 283 6.75 14.07 -3.66
C LEU A 283 5.58 13.10 -3.50
N HIS A 284 5.04 13.01 -2.29
CA HIS A 284 3.83 12.26 -2.00
C HIS A 284 2.62 12.83 -2.74
N GLN A 285 2.40 14.15 -2.71
CA GLN A 285 1.30 14.79 -3.46
C GLN A 285 1.38 14.55 -4.96
N ASP A 286 2.60 14.43 -5.47
CA ASP A 286 2.83 14.08 -6.85
C ASP A 286 2.38 12.61 -7.03
N GLY A 287 2.60 11.71 -6.09
CA GLY A 287 2.08 10.33 -6.13
C GLY A 287 3.13 9.27 -5.84
N VAL A 288 4.32 9.69 -5.39
CA VAL A 288 5.27 8.76 -4.78
C VAL A 288 4.60 8.13 -3.57
N SER A 289 4.71 6.82 -3.43
CA SER A 289 4.17 6.07 -2.31
C SER A 289 5.29 5.47 -1.48
N LEU A 290 5.01 5.24 -0.20
CA LEU A 290 5.91 4.59 0.73
C LEU A 290 5.29 3.31 1.24
N GLU A 291 6.14 2.32 1.47
CA GLU A 291 5.82 1.05 2.09
C GLU A 291 6.88 0.70 3.12
N ILE A 292 6.51 -0.06 4.13
CA ILE A 292 7.37 -0.62 5.16
C ILE A 292 7.00 -2.10 5.26
N LYS A 293 7.90 -3.00 4.89
CA LYS A 293 7.75 -4.41 5.16
C LYS A 293 8.47 -4.75 6.46
N PRO A 294 7.81 -5.38 7.43
CA PRO A 294 8.49 -5.91 8.59
C PRO A 294 9.42 -7.06 8.19
N PRO A 295 10.45 -7.35 8.98
CA PRO A 295 11.22 -8.57 8.80
C PRO A 295 10.31 -9.78 8.92
N GLU A 296 10.57 -10.81 8.12
CA GLU A 296 9.98 -12.13 8.34
C GLU A 296 10.63 -12.76 9.56
N ILE A 297 9.80 -13.29 10.43
CA ILE A 297 10.27 -14.03 11.60
C ILE A 297 10.39 -15.47 11.13
N GLU A 298 11.61 -15.93 10.90
CA GLU A 298 11.88 -17.36 10.92
C GLU A 298 11.38 -17.87 12.28
N THR A 299 10.31 -18.65 12.26
CA THR A 299 9.95 -19.44 13.43
C THR A 299 11.02 -20.51 13.55
N ASP A 300 12.13 -20.18 14.20
CA ASP A 300 13.16 -21.17 14.51
C ASP A 300 12.51 -22.33 15.26
N GLU A 301 12.42 -23.48 14.59
CA GLU A 301 12.78 -24.73 15.23
C GLU A 301 14.21 -24.54 15.78
N GLU A 302 14.37 -24.86 17.06
CA GLU A 302 15.53 -24.52 17.89
C GLU A 302 16.90 -24.85 17.26
N GLU A 303 17.66 -23.86 16.78
CA GLU A 303 19.13 -24.00 16.68
C GLU A 303 19.90 -22.72 17.06
N GLY A 304 20.38 -22.71 18.31
CA GLY A 304 21.73 -22.25 18.66
C GLY A 304 22.17 -20.85 18.26
N GLY A 305 21.67 -19.81 18.94
CA GLY A 305 22.23 -18.46 18.92
C GLY A 305 21.88 -17.69 20.20
N GLU A 306 22.72 -16.74 20.61
CA GLU A 306 22.69 -16.04 21.91
C GLU A 306 21.28 -15.77 22.45
N VAL A 307 20.98 -16.38 23.60
CA VAL A 307 19.65 -16.42 24.19
C VAL A 307 19.27 -15.03 24.74
N LEU A 308 18.54 -14.25 23.94
CA LEU A 308 17.61 -13.27 24.48
C LEU A 308 16.65 -14.00 25.43
N SER A 309 16.38 -13.43 26.60
CA SER A 309 15.47 -14.04 27.56
C SER A 309 14.12 -14.33 26.88
N GLU A 310 13.50 -15.47 27.19
CA GLU A 310 12.23 -15.90 26.58
C GLU A 310 11.12 -14.82 26.73
N VAL A 311 11.21 -14.01 27.78
CA VAL A 311 10.34 -12.87 28.08
C VAL A 311 10.58 -11.71 27.12
N ASP A 312 11.84 -11.35 26.86
CA ASP A 312 12.19 -10.28 25.91
C ASP A 312 11.87 -10.69 24.46
N ARG A 313 12.09 -11.96 24.11
CA ARG A 313 11.71 -12.52 22.79
C ARG A 313 10.20 -12.42 22.57
N LYS A 314 9.37 -12.86 23.53
CA LYS A 314 7.89 -12.77 23.44
C LYS A 314 7.38 -11.33 23.45
N LYS A 315 8.03 -10.41 24.19
CA LYS A 315 7.64 -9.00 24.23
C LYS A 315 7.95 -8.30 22.91
N ARG A 316 9.16 -8.50 22.38
CA ARG A 316 9.58 -8.02 21.07
C ARG A 316 8.70 -8.61 19.97
N GLN A 317 8.35 -9.90 20.06
CA GLN A 317 7.42 -10.56 19.14
C GLN A 317 6.01 -9.93 19.15
N LYS A 318 5.45 -9.62 20.33
CA LYS A 318 4.16 -8.93 20.43
C LYS A 318 4.20 -7.50 19.89
N GLU A 319 5.28 -6.76 20.14
CA GLU A 319 5.46 -5.41 19.58
C GLU A 319 5.65 -5.45 18.06
N LEU A 320 6.42 -6.38 17.53
CA LEU A 320 6.64 -6.55 16.08
C LEU A 320 5.35 -6.93 15.35
N VAL A 321 4.56 -7.86 15.89
CA VAL A 321 3.26 -8.26 15.32
C VAL A 321 2.27 -7.09 15.36
N LYS A 322 2.23 -6.34 16.48
CA LYS A 322 1.37 -5.16 16.60
C LYS A 322 1.77 -4.09 15.58
N ILE A 323 3.06 -3.81 15.44
CA ILE A 323 3.58 -2.81 14.50
C ILE A 323 3.35 -3.26 13.07
N SER A 324 3.55 -4.53 12.73
CA SER A 324 3.23 -5.10 11.41
C SER A 324 1.75 -4.90 11.07
N ALA A 325 0.85 -5.22 12.01
CA ALA A 325 -0.58 -5.04 11.84
C ALA A 325 -0.95 -3.56 11.65
N GLU A 326 -0.47 -2.67 12.51
CA GLU A 326 -0.71 -1.22 12.42
C GLU A 326 -0.16 -0.65 11.10
N THR A 327 1.08 -0.99 10.76
CA THR A 327 1.78 -0.54 9.56
C THR A 327 1.07 -0.98 8.28
N SER A 328 0.53 -2.21 8.24
CA SER A 328 -0.25 -2.71 7.09
C SER A 328 -1.56 -1.94 6.88
N VAL A 329 -2.25 -1.55 7.97
CA VAL A 329 -3.49 -0.77 7.92
C VAL A 329 -3.21 0.67 7.46
N ILE A 330 -2.13 1.26 7.93
CA ILE A 330 -1.71 2.62 7.59
C ILE A 330 -1.31 2.69 6.11
N GLN A 331 -0.52 1.73 5.64
CA GLN A 331 -0.13 1.62 4.23
C GLN A 331 -1.32 1.42 3.31
N LYS A 332 -2.25 0.53 3.69
CA LYS A 332 -3.52 0.32 2.98
C LYS A 332 -4.28 1.62 2.85
N THR A 333 -4.39 2.38 3.93
CA THR A 333 -5.11 3.65 3.93
C THR A 333 -4.39 4.69 3.06
N ASN A 334 -3.07 4.80 3.18
CA ASN A 334 -2.27 5.73 2.40
C ASN A 334 -2.34 5.45 0.89
N ARG A 335 -2.13 4.19 0.48
CA ARG A 335 -2.22 3.77 -0.93
C ARG A 335 -3.60 4.05 -1.50
N ASN A 336 -4.66 3.64 -0.80
CA ASN A 336 -6.02 3.80 -1.31
C ASN A 336 -6.42 5.27 -1.42
N VAL A 337 -6.01 6.10 -0.46
CA VAL A 337 -6.27 7.55 -0.49
C VAL A 337 -5.47 8.23 -1.60
N ILE A 338 -4.19 7.88 -1.81
CA ILE A 338 -3.38 8.42 -2.90
C ILE A 338 -3.97 8.02 -4.27
N GLU A 339 -4.30 6.74 -4.47
CA GLU A 339 -4.86 6.26 -5.73
C GLU A 339 -6.24 6.84 -6.04
N ALA A 340 -7.13 6.91 -5.04
CA ALA A 340 -8.47 7.47 -5.21
C ALA A 340 -8.39 8.95 -5.60
N ASN A 341 -7.62 9.72 -4.84
CA ASN A 341 -7.46 11.16 -5.08
C ASN A 341 -6.78 11.45 -6.43
N PHE A 342 -5.79 10.64 -6.82
CA PHE A 342 -5.13 10.80 -8.12
C PHE A 342 -6.09 10.51 -9.28
N LYS A 343 -6.84 9.40 -9.22
CA LYS A 343 -7.83 9.03 -10.25
C LYS A 343 -8.98 10.04 -10.33
N GLU A 344 -9.42 10.56 -9.19
CA GLU A 344 -10.48 11.56 -9.12
C GLU A 344 -10.01 12.91 -9.67
N SER A 345 -8.79 13.33 -9.32
CA SER A 345 -8.18 14.54 -9.88
C SER A 345 -8.00 14.44 -11.40
N GLN A 346 -7.57 13.27 -11.92
CA GLN A 346 -7.44 13.05 -13.37
C GLN A 346 -8.79 13.09 -14.08
N LYS A 347 -9.80 12.34 -13.59
CA LYS A 347 -11.14 12.32 -14.19
C LYS A 347 -11.83 13.68 -14.21
N LEU A 348 -11.54 14.53 -13.22
CA LEU A 348 -12.11 15.88 -13.14
C LEU A 348 -11.33 16.89 -13.99
N LEU A 349 -10.02 16.69 -14.20
CA LEU A 349 -9.23 17.49 -15.15
C LEU A 349 -9.64 17.22 -16.60
N GLU A 350 -9.87 15.95 -16.96
CA GLU A 350 -10.39 15.55 -18.27
C GLU A 350 -11.74 16.22 -18.60
N LYS A 351 -12.59 16.43 -17.58
CA LYS A 351 -13.89 17.13 -17.72
C LYS A 351 -13.82 18.66 -17.82
N VAL A 352 -12.68 19.27 -17.53
CA VAL A 352 -12.47 20.72 -17.62
C VAL A 352 -11.84 21.12 -18.97
N GLU A 353 -11.29 20.13 -19.69
CA GLU A 353 -10.73 20.30 -21.04
C GLU A 353 -11.74 20.03 -22.17
N GLU A 354 -12.92 19.51 -21.83
CA GLU A 354 -14.14 19.47 -22.66
C GLU A 354 -15.02 20.71 -22.44
#